data_AF-A0A835X309-F1
#
_entry.id   AF-A0A835X309-F1
#
_cell.length_a   1.000
_cell.length_b   1.000
_cell.length_c   1.000
_cell.angle_alpha   90.00
_cell.angle_beta   90.00
_cell.angle_gamma   90.00
#
_symmetry.space_group_name_H-M   'P 1'
#
loop_
_entity.id
_entity.type
_entity.pdbx_description
1 polymer ?
#
loop_
_entity_poly.entity_id
_entity_poly.type
_entity_poly.pdbx_seq_one_letter_code
_entity_poly.pdbx_strand_id
1 'polypeptide(L)'
;MSKTCTKCKTGISDDIELDPIGGTYPCCNDCWAKWKEYRVMVVNEMRLDMSMPEHRKALKKHEKVFVGVLTPEGDIVDYSDESKRNPEEPPS
;
A
#
# COMPACT_ATOMS: atom_id res chain seq x y z
N MET A 1 -4.62 -20.87 0.21
CA MET A 1 -5.48 -20.02 1.06
C MET A 1 -5.49 -18.68 0.36
N SER A 2 -6.61 -18.28 -0.25
CA SER A 2 -6.69 -17.05 -1.04
C SER A 2 -6.23 -15.85 -0.21
N LYS A 3 -5.13 -15.21 -0.62
CA LYS A 3 -4.61 -14.00 0.03
C LYS A 3 -5.53 -12.84 -0.33
N THR A 4 -5.87 -11.97 0.61
CA THR A 4 -6.70 -10.79 0.30
C THR A 4 -5.80 -9.61 0.00
N CYS A 5 -6.09 -8.90 -1.10
CA CYS A 5 -5.34 -7.70 -1.45
C CYS A 5 -5.55 -6.60 -0.42
N THR A 6 -4.47 -6.10 0.18
CA THR A 6 -4.50 -5.02 1.19
C THR A 6 -5.07 -3.70 0.65
N LYS A 7 -4.91 -3.44 -0.65
CA LYS A 7 -5.40 -2.21 -1.29
C LYS A 7 -6.84 -2.30 -1.79
N CYS A 8 -7.17 -3.29 -2.62
CA CYS A 8 -8.50 -3.38 -3.26
C CYS A 8 -9.46 -4.35 -2.56
N LYS A 9 -9.00 -5.06 -1.50
CA LYS A 9 -9.79 -6.04 -0.75
C LYS A 9 -10.32 -7.21 -1.57
N THR A 10 -9.82 -7.39 -2.79
CA THR A 10 -10.15 -8.53 -3.67
C THR A 10 -9.33 -9.75 -3.29
N GLY A 11 -9.91 -10.94 -3.42
CA GLY A 11 -9.18 -12.20 -3.28
C GLY A 11 -8.13 -12.36 -4.38
N ILE A 12 -6.90 -12.67 -4.00
CA ILE A 12 -5.79 -13.05 -4.86
C ILE A 12 -5.79 -14.57 -4.92
N SER A 13 -5.93 -15.14 -6.12
CA SER A 13 -5.79 -16.59 -6.32
C SER A 13 -4.36 -17.02 -6.02
N ASP A 14 -4.20 -18.19 -5.40
CA ASP A 14 -2.88 -18.77 -5.12
C ASP A 14 -2.09 -19.09 -6.42
N ASP A 15 -2.77 -19.20 -7.56
CA ASP A 15 -2.19 -19.47 -8.89
C ASP A 15 -1.50 -18.27 -9.53
N ILE A 16 -1.72 -17.07 -9.00
CA ILE A 16 -1.16 -15.84 -9.57
C ILE A 16 0.21 -15.59 -8.95
N GLU A 17 1.25 -15.64 -9.79
CA GLU A 17 2.59 -15.21 -9.38
C GLU A 17 2.59 -13.69 -9.16
N LEU A 18 2.72 -13.29 -7.90
CA LEU A 18 2.82 -11.89 -7.51
C LEU A 18 4.25 -11.39 -7.72
N ASP A 19 4.37 -10.10 -8.00
CA ASP A 19 5.65 -9.40 -7.97
C ASP A 19 6.36 -9.67 -6.63
N PRO A 20 7.68 -9.96 -6.62
CA PRO A 20 8.40 -10.35 -5.41
C PRO A 20 8.33 -9.30 -4.29
N ILE A 21 8.21 -8.02 -4.63
CA ILE A 21 8.03 -6.95 -3.63
C ILE A 21 6.56 -6.81 -3.26
N GLY A 22 5.65 -6.80 -4.23
CA GLY A 22 4.20 -6.72 -4.00
C GLY A 22 3.65 -7.88 -3.15
N GLY A 23 4.23 -9.07 -3.31
CA GLY A 23 3.92 -10.27 -2.54
C GLY A 23 4.28 -10.19 -1.05
N THR A 24 5.17 -9.27 -0.65
CA THR A 24 5.46 -9.00 0.76
C THR A 24 4.33 -8.24 1.48
N TYR A 25 3.49 -7.52 0.73
CA TYR A 25 2.40 -6.67 1.23
C TYR A 25 1.00 -7.22 0.96
N PRO A 26 0.86 -8.54 0.75
CA PRO A 26 -0.26 -9.16 0.03
C PRO A 26 -0.97 -8.24 -0.98
N CYS A 27 -0.24 -7.66 -1.95
CA CYS A 27 -0.81 -6.75 -2.94
C CYS A 27 -0.97 -7.47 -4.29
N CYS A 28 -2.13 -7.32 -4.95
CA CYS A 28 -2.34 -7.89 -6.28
C CYS A 28 -1.52 -7.17 -7.35
N ASN A 29 -1.25 -7.84 -8.47
CA ASN A 29 -0.44 -7.28 -9.56
C ASN A 29 -1.03 -5.98 -10.14
N ASP A 30 -2.36 -5.83 -10.21
CA ASP A 30 -3.01 -4.60 -10.68
C ASP A 30 -2.75 -3.41 -9.75
N CYS A 31 -2.90 -3.61 -8.44
CA CYS A 31 -2.60 -2.58 -7.46
C CYS A 31 -1.10 -2.25 -7.44
N TRP A 32 -0.25 -3.26 -7.59
CA TRP A 32 1.19 -3.06 -7.67
C TRP A 32 1.62 -2.33 -8.95
N ALA A 33 0.97 -2.59 -10.09
CA ALA A 33 1.18 -1.85 -11.33
C ALA A 33 0.87 -0.36 -11.14
N LYS A 34 -0.27 -0.04 -10.52
CA LYS A 34 -0.63 1.34 -10.19
C LYS A 34 0.37 2.01 -9.24
N TRP A 35 0.91 1.27 -8.27
CA TRP A 35 1.98 1.80 -7.41
C TRP A 35 3.22 2.16 -8.23
N LYS A 36 3.64 1.33 -9.19
CA LYS A 36 4.81 1.62 -10.04
C LYS A 36 4.64 2.92 -10.83
N GLU A 37 3.44 3.19 -11.33
CA GLU A 37 3.13 4.46 -12.01
C GLU A 37 3.11 5.64 -11.02
N TYR A 38 2.40 5.48 -9.91
CA TYR A 38 2.31 6.52 -8.87
C TYR A 38 3.67 6.86 -8.25
N ARG A 39 4.55 5.86 -8.09
CA ARG A 39 5.93 6.02 -7.60
C ARG A 39 6.70 7.06 -8.42
N VAL A 40 6.53 7.06 -9.75
CA VAL A 40 7.21 8.03 -10.62
C VAL A 40 6.69 9.45 -10.37
N MET A 41 5.37 9.60 -10.17
CA MET A 41 4.77 10.90 -9.83
C MET A 41 5.31 11.43 -8.51
N VAL A 42 5.32 10.59 -7.46
CA VAL A 42 5.84 10.96 -6.13
C VAL A 42 7.30 11.40 -6.21
N VAL A 43 8.13 10.67 -6.96
CA VAL A 43 9.54 11.02 -7.15
C VAL A 43 9.69 12.38 -7.84
N ASN A 44 8.91 12.65 -8.89
CA ASN A 44 9.02 13.87 -9.67
C ASN A 44 8.47 15.09 -8.90
N GLU A 45 7.26 14.99 -8.32
CA GLU A 45 6.60 16.11 -7.65
C GLU A 45 7.30 16.50 -6.34
N MET A 46 7.74 15.51 -5.55
CA MET A 46 8.48 15.76 -4.32
C MET A 46 9.99 15.95 -4.55
N ARG A 47 10.45 15.86 -5.81
CA ARG A 47 11.86 15.97 -6.22
C ARG A 47 12.77 15.03 -5.43
N LEU A 48 12.38 13.77 -5.31
CA LEU A 48 13.11 12.76 -4.56
C LEU A 48 14.35 12.28 -5.35
N ASP A 49 15.52 12.69 -4.90
CA ASP A 49 16.78 12.03 -5.25
C ASP A 49 16.90 10.60 -4.66
N MET A 50 16.89 9.57 -5.51
CA MET A 50 16.99 8.16 -5.10
C MET A 50 18.38 7.75 -4.58
N SER A 51 19.41 8.59 -4.76
CA SER A 51 20.73 8.39 -4.14
C SER A 51 20.73 8.74 -2.65
N MET A 52 19.81 9.61 -2.21
CA MET A 52 19.71 10.01 -0.81
C MET A 52 18.91 8.99 0.03
N PRO A 53 19.45 8.53 1.18
CA PRO A 53 18.78 7.52 2.01
C PRO A 53 17.46 8.01 2.61
N GLU A 54 17.37 9.29 2.95
CA GLU A 54 16.14 9.89 3.51
C GLU A 54 15.00 9.91 2.47
N HIS A 55 15.32 10.21 1.22
CA HIS A 55 14.36 10.23 0.13
C HIS A 55 13.85 8.82 -0.19
N ARG A 56 14.72 7.80 -0.14
CA ARG A 56 14.28 6.40 -0.24
C ARG A 56 13.34 6.01 0.89
N LYS A 57 13.59 6.46 2.12
CA LYS A 57 12.68 6.24 3.26
C LYS A 57 11.32 6.92 3.04
N ALA A 58 11.31 8.15 2.53
CA ALA A 58 10.08 8.88 2.20
C ALA A 58 9.25 8.11 1.16
N LEU A 59 9.88 7.68 0.06
CA LEU A 59 9.20 6.89 -0.98
C LEU A 59 8.63 5.58 -0.42
N LYS A 60 9.36 4.91 0.47
CA LYS A 60 8.90 3.68 1.14
C LYS A 60 7.73 3.92 2.10
N LYS A 61 7.63 5.12 2.69
CA LYS A 61 6.43 5.52 3.46
C LYS A 61 5.22 5.64 2.54
N HIS A 62 5.37 6.31 1.39
CA HIS A 62 4.31 6.39 0.39
C HIS A 62 3.91 5.02 -0.16
N GLU A 63 4.87 4.09 -0.34
CA GLU A 63 4.60 2.71 -0.73
C GLU A 63 3.64 2.04 0.25
N LYS A 64 4.02 2.03 1.55
CA LYS A 64 3.21 1.43 2.62
C LYS A 64 1.82 2.06 2.72
N VAL A 65 1.73 3.39 2.58
CA VAL A 65 0.44 4.09 2.58
C VAL A 65 -0.40 3.70 1.36
N PHE A 66 0.24 3.59 0.19
CA PHE A 66 -0.45 3.23 -1.05
C PHE A 66 -1.04 1.82 -0.99
N VAL A 67 -0.26 0.84 -0.52
CA VAL A 67 -0.73 -0.55 -0.38
C VAL A 67 -1.65 -0.76 0.82
N GLY A 68 -1.89 0.27 1.66
CA GLY A 68 -2.79 0.20 2.81
C GLY A 68 -2.15 -0.35 4.09
N VAL A 69 -0.85 -0.64 4.10
CA VAL A 69 -0.14 -1.15 5.28
C VAL A 69 0.04 -0.07 6.36
N LEU A 70 -0.07 1.21 5.99
CA LEU A 70 0.05 2.36 6.89
C LEU A 70 -1.05 3.38 6.54
N THR A 71 -1.68 4.02 7.53
CA THR A 71 -2.52 5.21 7.26
C THR A 71 -1.63 6.41 6.90
N PRO A 72 -2.16 7.42 6.18
CA PRO A 72 -1.44 8.67 5.92
C PRO A 72 -1.00 9.40 7.22
N GLU A 73 -1.66 9.12 8.34
CA GLU A 73 -1.39 9.71 9.66
C GLU A 73 -0.32 8.94 10.47
N GLY A 74 0.09 7.75 10.00
CA GLY A 74 1.17 6.97 10.62
C GLY A 74 0.70 5.82 11.51
N ASP A 75 -0.61 5.61 11.64
CA ASP A 75 -1.16 4.42 12.29
C ASP A 75 -0.90 3.19 11.43
N ILE A 76 -0.41 2.14 12.09
CA ILE A 76 -0.41 0.79 11.53
C ILE A 76 -1.88 0.34 11.57
N VAL A 77 -2.47 0.12 10.39
CA VAL A 77 -3.83 -0.43 10.32
C VAL A 77 -3.74 -1.89 10.75
N ASP A 78 -4.12 -2.15 12.00
CA ASP A 78 -4.38 -3.51 12.46
C ASP A 78 -5.68 -3.98 11.78
N TYR A 79 -5.52 -4.87 10.81
CA TYR A 79 -6.63 -5.44 10.03
C TYR A 79 -7.32 -6.62 10.73
N SER A 80 -6.99 -6.90 12.00
CA SER A 80 -7.62 -7.95 12.80
C SER A 80 -8.88 -7.45 13.51
N ASP A 81 -9.08 -6.12 13.57
CA ASP A 81 -10.18 -5.50 14.30
C ASP A 81 -11.29 -5.03 13.35
N GLU A 82 -12.41 -5.78 13.33
CA GLU A 82 -13.60 -5.54 12.49
C GLU A 82 -14.25 -4.15 12.73
N SER A 83 -13.91 -3.47 13.84
CA SER A 83 -14.46 -2.16 14.21
C SER A 83 -13.94 -0.99 13.36
N LYS A 84 -12.80 -1.13 12.68
CA LYS A 84 -12.24 -0.07 11.81
C LYS A 84 -12.69 -0.17 10.34
N ARG A 85 -13.69 -1.02 10.06
CA ARG A 85 -14.14 -1.32 8.70
C ARG A 85 -15.09 -0.29 8.10
N ASN A 86 -15.67 0.62 8.91
CA ASN A 86 -16.58 1.64 8.42
C ASN A 86 -16.29 3.06 9.00
N PRO A 87 -15.86 4.03 8.18
CA PRO A 87 -15.76 5.44 8.58
C PRO A 87 -17.12 6.18 8.65
N GLU A 88 -18.27 5.51 8.43
CA GLU A 88 -19.58 6.15 8.26
C GLU A 88 -20.40 6.36 9.55
N GLU A 89 -19.77 6.58 10.71
CA GLU A 89 -20.51 7.15 11.85
C GLU A 89 -20.15 8.63 11.99
N PRO A 90 -21.02 9.56 11.54
CA PRO A 90 -20.83 10.97 11.84
C PRO A 90 -20.93 11.18 13.36
N PRO A 91 -20.06 11.99 13.98
CA PRO A 91 -20.18 12.29 15.40
C PRO A 91 -21.50 13.03 15.66
N SER A 92 -22.30 12.48 16.59
CA SER A 92 -23.49 13.10 17.19
C SER A 92 -23.18 14.43 17.87
#